data_AF-A0A7Y8IBP1-F1
#
_entry.id   AF-A0A7Y8IBP1-F1
#
_cell.length_a   1.000
_cell.length_b   1.000
_cell.length_c   1.000
_cell.angle_alpha   90.00
_cell.angle_beta   90.00
_cell.angle_gamma   90.00
#
_symmetry.space_group_name_H-M   'P 1'
#
loop_
_entity.id
_entity.type
_entity.pdbx_description
1 polymer ?
#
loop_
_entity_poly.entity_id
_entity_poly.type
_entity_poly.pdbx_seq_one_letter_code
_entity_poly.pdbx_strand_id
1 'polypeptide(L)'
;MDAQIHATLSSLHSRHIQGIFAQNVDDASRRIMNLIPQDAVVGMGDSTTTKQLGISKALKERGIRVLDPFEPKGSEMSPHEALQWHKDMLKKATVSDLFLTGTNAITQDGRLVNVDAVGNRVSGMFWGHPTSVIVVGRNKIVKDLDEAFYRIRKVIAPNHVRIRSVELGGRDSKTPCAVTGECSDCRAPDRICNIFTIIEGRPLFTELHVVIVDQDLGLGWDPSWPKDRIERILENYKRFVWIPIGPERGPTGQRP
;
A
#
# COMPACT_ATOMS: atom_id res chain seq x y z
N MET A 1 16.56 9.49 16.44
CA MET A 1 16.07 8.51 15.43
C MET A 1 16.17 7.15 16.06
N ASP A 2 15.09 6.37 16.00
CA ASP A 2 15.05 5.00 16.52
C ASP A 2 16.16 4.12 15.91
N ALA A 3 16.76 3.23 16.71
CA ALA A 3 17.90 2.41 16.30
C ALA A 3 17.53 1.43 15.17
N GLN A 4 16.30 0.91 15.18
CA GLN A 4 15.79 0.03 14.13
C GLN A 4 15.66 0.80 12.81
N ILE A 5 15.16 2.04 12.85
CA ILE A 5 15.05 2.89 11.65
C ILE A 5 16.44 3.18 11.08
N HIS A 6 17.42 3.54 11.91
CA HIS A 6 18.78 3.80 11.47
C HIS A 6 19.42 2.58 10.78
N ALA A 7 19.28 1.39 11.38
CA ALA A 7 19.79 0.15 10.83
C ALA A 7 19.16 -0.15 9.46
N THR A 8 17.83 -0.05 9.35
CA THR A 8 17.11 -0.27 8.09
C THR A 8 17.55 0.70 6.99
N LEU A 9 17.75 1.98 7.30
CA LEU A 9 18.25 2.97 6.33
C LEU A 9 19.66 2.61 5.82
N SER A 10 20.52 2.14 6.72
CA SER A 10 21.87 1.68 6.36
C SER A 10 21.83 0.44 5.45
N SER A 11 20.94 -0.51 5.76
CA SER A 11 20.77 -1.72 4.94
C SER A 11 20.15 -1.43 3.57
N LEU A 12 19.21 -0.49 3.47
CA LEU A 12 18.69 0.00 2.19
C LEU A 12 19.81 0.53 1.30
N HIS A 13 20.72 1.33 1.85
CA HIS A 13 21.88 1.85 1.11
C HIS A 13 22.78 0.72 0.58
N SER A 14 23.05 -0.32 1.39
CA SER A 14 23.84 -1.48 0.93
C SER A 14 23.19 -2.27 -0.20
N ARG A 15 21.87 -2.09 -0.41
CA ARG A 15 21.08 -2.68 -1.51
C ARG A 15 20.89 -1.72 -2.69
N HIS A 16 21.62 -0.61 -2.69
CA HIS A 16 21.50 0.47 -3.66
C HIS A 16 20.14 1.17 -3.67
N ILE A 17 19.35 1.03 -2.60
CA ILE A 17 18.04 1.68 -2.43
C ILE A 17 18.25 2.99 -1.66
N GLN A 18 17.65 4.08 -2.14
CA GLN A 18 17.76 5.39 -1.51
C GLN A 18 16.82 5.47 -0.29
N GLY A 19 17.37 5.27 0.91
CA GLY A 19 16.64 5.41 2.17
C GLY A 19 16.50 6.88 2.60
N ILE A 20 15.27 7.30 2.91
CA ILE A 20 14.95 8.66 3.36
C ILE A 20 14.22 8.56 4.70
N PHE A 21 14.77 9.20 5.72
CA PHE A 21 14.10 9.36 7.01
C PHE A 21 13.12 10.54 6.98
N ALA A 22 11.92 10.34 7.54
CA ALA A 22 10.96 11.40 7.81
C ALA A 22 10.45 11.32 9.25
N GLN A 23 10.44 12.45 9.95
CA GLN A 23 10.01 12.49 11.35
C GLN A 23 8.51 12.26 11.53
N ASN A 24 7.70 12.70 10.56
CA ASN A 24 6.25 12.62 10.59
C ASN A 24 5.67 12.72 9.17
N VAL A 25 4.35 12.63 9.05
CA VAL A 25 3.61 12.75 7.79
C VAL A 25 3.96 14.02 7.00
N ASP A 26 4.07 15.18 7.66
CA ASP A 26 4.34 16.45 6.97
C ASP A 26 5.76 16.50 6.41
N ASP A 27 6.75 16.03 7.18
CA ASP A 27 8.14 15.89 6.74
C ASP A 27 8.24 14.89 5.57
N ALA A 28 7.52 13.76 5.66
CA ALA A 28 7.48 12.77 4.59
C ALA A 28 6.89 13.36 3.31
N SER A 29 5.76 14.05 3.42
CA SER A 29 5.10 14.73 2.30
C SER A 29 6.05 15.73 1.65
N ARG A 30 6.66 16.64 2.42
CA ARG A 30 7.62 17.62 1.91
C ARG A 30 8.82 16.97 1.21
N ARG A 31 9.39 15.91 1.78
CA ARG A 31 10.53 15.19 1.17
C ARG A 31 10.15 14.55 -0.15
N ILE A 32 8.99 13.92 -0.22
CA ILE A 32 8.47 13.33 -1.47
C ILE A 32 8.24 14.42 -2.52
N MET A 33 7.62 15.54 -2.14
CA MET A 33 7.38 16.67 -3.06
C MET A 33 8.69 17.23 -3.64
N ASN A 34 9.80 17.18 -2.89
CA ASN A 34 11.10 17.64 -3.36
C ASN A 34 11.76 16.66 -4.36
N LEU A 35 11.33 15.40 -4.42
CA LEU A 35 11.81 14.42 -5.39
C LEU A 35 11.10 14.53 -6.75
N ILE A 36 9.94 15.18 -6.79
CA ILE A 36 9.05 15.15 -7.95
C ILE A 36 9.26 16.42 -8.81
N PRO A 37 9.71 16.28 -10.07
CA PRO A 37 9.77 17.38 -11.02
C PRO A 37 8.39 18.01 -11.26
N GLN A 38 8.35 19.31 -11.57
CA GLN A 38 7.09 20.05 -11.70
C GLN A 38 6.23 19.58 -12.88
N ASP A 39 6.86 19.07 -13.94
CA ASP A 39 6.25 18.55 -15.17
C ASP A 39 6.01 17.03 -15.14
N ALA A 40 6.38 16.35 -14.05
CA ALA A 40 6.24 14.90 -13.94
C ALA A 40 4.77 14.47 -13.87
N VAL A 41 4.50 13.28 -14.41
CA VAL A 41 3.27 12.54 -14.22
C VAL A 41 3.49 11.53 -13.08
N VAL A 42 2.71 11.64 -12.02
CA VAL A 42 2.80 10.75 -10.85
C VAL A 42 1.71 9.69 -10.90
N GLY A 43 2.09 8.43 -10.98
CA GLY A 43 1.20 7.28 -10.83
C GLY A 43 1.05 6.86 -9.37
N MET A 44 -0.17 6.56 -8.94
CA MET A 44 -0.43 6.06 -7.59
C MET A 44 -0.73 4.56 -7.60
N GLY A 45 -0.07 3.82 -6.71
CA GLY A 45 -0.45 2.45 -6.33
C GLY A 45 -1.31 2.45 -5.06
N ASP A 46 -2.14 1.41 -4.88
CA ASP A 46 -3.00 1.30 -3.69
C ASP A 46 -2.15 1.31 -2.42
N SER A 47 -2.32 2.32 -1.57
CA SER A 47 -1.59 2.38 -0.31
C SER A 47 -2.30 3.30 0.67
N THR A 48 -2.76 2.71 1.77
CA THR A 48 -3.30 3.49 2.90
C THR A 48 -2.23 4.41 3.50
N THR A 49 -0.95 4.02 3.46
CA THR A 49 0.15 4.85 3.95
C THR A 49 0.23 6.16 3.16
N THR A 50 0.12 6.12 1.83
CA THR A 50 0.21 7.33 0.99
C THR A 50 -1.05 8.18 1.10
N LYS A 51 -2.22 7.56 1.31
CA LYS A 51 -3.48 8.26 1.63
C LYS A 51 -3.41 8.99 2.97
N GLN A 52 -2.85 8.36 4.00
CA GLN A 52 -2.63 8.99 5.31
C GLN A 52 -1.68 10.19 5.21
N LEU A 53 -0.78 10.22 4.23
CA LEU A 53 0.08 11.37 3.97
C LEU A 53 -0.64 12.56 3.32
N GLY A 54 -1.82 12.33 2.72
CA GLY A 54 -2.51 13.36 1.92
C GLY A 54 -1.76 13.76 0.64
N ILE A 55 -0.75 13.00 0.22
CA ILE A 55 0.20 13.41 -0.84
C ILE A 55 -0.47 13.59 -2.21
N SER A 56 -1.48 12.78 -2.54
CA SER A 56 -2.22 12.90 -3.81
C SER A 56 -2.89 14.28 -3.95
N LYS A 57 -3.52 14.77 -2.86
CA LYS A 57 -4.11 16.10 -2.81
C LYS A 57 -3.05 17.20 -2.92
N ALA A 58 -1.97 17.09 -2.15
CA ALA A 58 -0.88 18.08 -2.16
C ALA A 58 -0.19 18.20 -3.54
N LEU A 59 -0.02 17.08 -4.25
CA LEU A 59 0.51 17.05 -5.62
C LEU A 59 -0.40 17.81 -6.59
N LYS A 60 -1.71 17.55 -6.52
CA LYS A 60 -2.70 18.24 -7.36
C LYS A 60 -2.78 19.73 -7.09
N GLU A 61 -2.71 20.14 -5.82
CA GLU A 61 -2.68 21.56 -5.43
C GLU A 61 -1.43 22.28 -5.94
N ARG A 62 -0.30 21.56 -6.09
CA ARG A 62 0.92 22.06 -6.74
C ARG A 62 0.83 22.07 -8.28
N GLY A 63 -0.27 21.58 -8.87
CA GLY A 63 -0.47 21.49 -10.31
C GLY A 63 0.24 20.31 -10.98
N ILE A 64 0.70 19.31 -10.21
CA ILE A 64 1.31 18.10 -10.75
C ILE A 64 0.21 17.16 -11.26
N ARG A 65 0.45 16.52 -12.41
CA ARG A 65 -0.49 15.56 -13.00
C ARG A 65 -0.44 14.25 -12.23
N VAL A 66 -1.53 13.94 -11.52
CA VAL A 66 -1.65 12.70 -10.73
C VAL A 66 -2.60 11.71 -11.40
N LEU A 67 -2.11 10.49 -11.64
CA LEU A 67 -2.88 9.34 -12.09
C LEU A 67 -3.19 8.45 -10.88
N ASP A 68 -4.34 8.67 -10.24
CA ASP A 68 -4.74 7.96 -9.03
C ASP A 68 -5.97 7.05 -9.28
N PRO A 69 -5.78 5.74 -9.49
CA PRO A 69 -6.87 4.79 -9.74
C PRO A 69 -7.78 4.57 -8.53
N PHE A 70 -7.41 5.05 -7.34
CA PHE A 70 -8.05 4.73 -6.06
C PHE A 70 -8.80 5.93 -5.46
N GLU A 71 -9.00 6.97 -6.26
CA GLU A 71 -9.86 8.09 -5.92
C GLU A 71 -11.33 7.66 -5.95
N PRO A 72 -12.12 8.02 -4.92
CA PRO A 72 -13.56 7.89 -4.99
C PRO A 72 -14.08 8.63 -6.22
N LYS A 73 -14.86 7.94 -7.04
CA LYS A 73 -15.68 8.58 -8.07
C LYS A 73 -17.00 8.94 -7.45
N GLY A 74 -17.46 10.17 -7.70
CA GLY A 74 -18.79 10.62 -7.27
C GLY A 74 -19.88 9.77 -7.93
N SER A 75 -21.13 10.07 -7.61
CA SER A 75 -22.32 9.36 -8.14
C SER A 75 -22.58 9.56 -9.63
N GLU A 76 -21.65 10.18 -10.36
CA GLU A 76 -21.77 10.52 -11.79
C GLU A 76 -21.43 9.35 -12.72
N MET A 77 -20.86 8.26 -12.20
CA MET A 77 -20.52 7.07 -12.97
C MET A 77 -21.33 5.87 -12.48
N SER A 78 -21.85 5.06 -13.41
CA SER A 78 -22.39 3.75 -13.07
C SER A 78 -21.28 2.85 -12.48
N PRO A 79 -21.63 1.81 -11.69
CA PRO A 79 -20.64 0.85 -11.18
C PRO A 79 -19.77 0.22 -12.27
N HIS A 80 -20.34 -0.02 -13.46
CA HIS A 80 -19.61 -0.58 -14.59
C HIS A 80 -18.60 0.41 -15.17
N GLU A 81 -19.00 1.66 -15.40
CA GLU A 81 -18.11 2.71 -15.90
C GLU A 81 -16.99 3.02 -14.91
N ALA A 82 -17.31 3.07 -13.61
CA ALA A 82 -16.31 3.29 -12.58
C ALA A 82 -15.28 2.15 -12.52
N LEU A 83 -15.72 0.89 -12.71
CA LEU A 83 -14.81 -0.26 -12.80
C LEU A 83 -13.91 -0.18 -14.05
N GLN A 84 -14.47 0.20 -15.20
CA GLN A 84 -13.71 0.31 -16.43
C GLN A 84 -12.69 1.46 -16.34
N TRP A 85 -13.12 2.62 -15.85
CA TRP A 85 -12.24 3.76 -15.56
C TRP A 85 -11.10 3.36 -14.61
N HIS A 86 -11.40 2.63 -13.53
CA HIS A 86 -10.40 2.15 -12.59
C HIS A 86 -9.35 1.28 -13.28
N LYS A 87 -9.78 0.29 -14.08
CA LYS A 87 -8.87 -0.60 -14.83
C LYS A 87 -7.98 0.15 -15.81
N ASP A 88 -8.53 1.14 -16.51
CA ASP A 88 -7.76 1.92 -17.47
C ASP A 88 -6.79 2.88 -16.77
N MET A 89 -7.19 3.45 -15.62
CA MET A 89 -6.32 4.29 -14.81
C MET A 89 -5.18 3.49 -14.16
N LEU A 90 -5.42 2.24 -13.74
CA LEU A 90 -4.36 1.34 -13.25
C LEU A 90 -3.21 1.17 -14.26
N LYS A 91 -3.55 0.94 -15.53
CA LYS A 91 -2.57 0.80 -16.61
C LYS A 91 -1.78 2.09 -16.81
N LYS A 92 -2.48 3.23 -16.87
CA LYS A 92 -1.87 4.55 -17.04
C LYS A 92 -0.95 4.91 -15.87
N ALA A 93 -1.38 4.67 -14.63
CA ALA A 93 -0.56 4.94 -13.44
C ALA A 93 0.74 4.13 -13.42
N THR A 94 0.72 2.90 -13.96
CA THR A 94 1.92 2.04 -14.02
C THR A 94 3.00 2.61 -14.97
N VAL A 95 2.60 3.30 -16.04
CA VAL A 95 3.50 3.92 -17.02
C VAL A 95 3.49 5.43 -16.81
N SER A 96 4.22 5.87 -15.79
CA SER A 96 4.32 7.26 -15.34
C SER A 96 5.79 7.67 -15.22
N ASP A 97 6.06 8.93 -14.84
CA ASP A 97 7.45 9.37 -14.59
C ASP A 97 7.89 8.99 -13.16
N LEU A 98 6.94 8.90 -12.24
CA LEU A 98 7.18 8.46 -10.87
C LEU A 98 5.99 7.68 -10.33
N PHE A 99 6.25 6.53 -9.74
CA PHE A 99 5.22 5.72 -9.08
C PHE A 99 5.32 5.80 -7.56
N LEU A 100 4.20 6.12 -6.92
CA LEU A 100 4.13 6.34 -5.48
C LEU A 100 3.21 5.29 -4.85
N THR A 101 3.75 4.50 -3.92
CA THR A 101 2.98 3.50 -3.18
C THR A 101 3.57 3.24 -1.79
N GLY A 102 3.10 2.22 -1.09
CA GLY A 102 3.72 1.71 0.12
C GLY A 102 4.01 0.21 0.02
N THR A 103 4.68 -0.32 1.05
CA THR A 103 4.97 -1.75 1.16
C THR A 103 4.16 -2.40 2.30
N ASN A 104 4.05 -3.73 2.28
CA ASN A 104 3.43 -4.48 3.38
C ASN A 104 4.40 -4.61 4.56
N ALA A 105 5.67 -4.92 4.30
CA ALA A 105 6.72 -4.98 5.31
C ALA A 105 8.09 -4.63 4.71
N ILE A 106 8.98 -4.09 5.55
CA ILE A 106 10.40 -3.92 5.24
C ILE A 106 11.22 -4.61 6.31
N THR A 107 12.14 -5.49 5.93
CA THR A 107 13.03 -6.14 6.88
C THR A 107 14.10 -5.15 7.38
N GLN A 108 14.63 -5.37 8.59
CA GLN A 108 15.73 -4.56 9.13
C GLN A 108 16.96 -4.61 8.22
N ASP A 109 17.13 -5.71 7.48
CA ASP A 109 18.19 -5.83 6.49
C ASP A 109 17.83 -5.28 5.10
N GLY A 110 16.71 -4.56 4.95
CA GLY A 110 16.42 -3.70 3.79
C GLY A 110 15.63 -4.34 2.63
N ARG A 111 15.05 -5.54 2.78
CA ARG A 111 14.18 -6.15 1.76
C ARG A 111 12.74 -5.66 1.90
N LEU A 112 12.10 -5.36 0.78
CA LEU A 112 10.67 -5.01 0.75
C LEU A 112 9.87 -6.28 0.44
N VAL A 113 8.88 -6.58 1.28
CA VAL A 113 8.08 -7.80 1.19
C VAL A 113 6.63 -7.41 0.94
N ASN A 114 6.05 -7.94 -0.14
CA ASN A 114 4.74 -7.49 -0.61
C ASN A 114 3.83 -8.63 -1.00
N VAL A 115 2.53 -8.39 -0.83
CA VAL A 115 1.46 -9.26 -1.27
C VAL A 115 0.44 -8.48 -2.09
N ASP A 116 -0.06 -9.07 -3.18
CA ASP A 116 -1.03 -8.42 -4.06
C ASP A 116 -2.05 -9.39 -4.65
N ALA A 117 -3.19 -8.84 -5.07
CA ALA A 117 -4.28 -9.57 -5.69
C ALA A 117 -4.16 -9.55 -7.21
N VAL A 118 -3.96 -8.36 -7.78
CA VAL A 118 -3.99 -8.06 -9.22
C VAL A 118 -2.58 -7.92 -9.78
N GLY A 119 -1.64 -7.45 -8.96
CA GLY A 119 -0.23 -7.31 -9.32
C GLY A 119 0.17 -5.90 -9.75
N ASN A 120 -0.78 -5.03 -10.05
CA ASN A 120 -0.53 -3.67 -10.56
C ASN A 120 0.35 -2.83 -9.61
N ARG A 121 0.15 -2.96 -8.30
CA ARG A 121 0.91 -2.19 -7.32
C ARG A 121 2.33 -2.71 -7.22
N VAL A 122 2.51 -4.03 -7.06
CA VAL A 122 3.83 -4.63 -6.93
C VAL A 122 4.64 -4.52 -8.21
N SER A 123 4.04 -4.66 -9.40
CA SER A 123 4.74 -4.37 -10.67
C SER A 123 5.19 -2.92 -10.73
N GLY A 124 4.30 -1.99 -10.34
CA GLY A 124 4.63 -0.57 -10.22
C GLY A 124 5.71 -0.28 -9.17
N MET A 125 6.07 -1.19 -8.26
CA MET A 125 7.20 -0.94 -7.35
C MET A 125 8.56 -1.04 -8.06
N PHE A 126 8.67 -1.78 -9.17
CA PHE A 126 9.95 -2.13 -9.77
C PHE A 126 10.01 -2.06 -11.31
N TRP A 127 8.91 -1.72 -11.99
CA TRP A 127 8.85 -1.68 -13.46
C TRP A 127 7.85 -0.65 -13.99
N GLY A 128 8.18 -0.05 -15.13
CA GLY A 128 7.29 0.80 -15.93
C GLY A 128 7.58 2.30 -15.90
N HIS A 129 8.45 2.74 -14.99
CA HIS A 129 8.80 4.15 -14.77
C HIS A 129 10.26 4.26 -14.30
N PRO A 130 10.88 5.45 -14.42
CA PRO A 130 12.27 5.65 -14.01
C PRO A 130 12.43 5.75 -12.48
N THR A 131 11.38 6.09 -11.72
CA THR A 131 11.47 6.29 -10.26
C THR A 131 10.27 5.72 -9.50
N SER A 132 10.54 4.85 -8.52
CA SER A 132 9.59 4.42 -7.50
C SER A 132 9.84 5.12 -6.17
N VAL A 133 8.78 5.60 -5.53
CA VAL A 133 8.82 6.09 -4.16
C VAL A 133 7.90 5.23 -3.29
N ILE A 134 8.51 4.50 -2.36
CA ILE A 134 7.82 3.60 -1.42
C ILE A 134 7.79 4.25 -0.05
N VAL A 135 6.59 4.53 0.45
CA VAL A 135 6.39 5.11 1.79
C VAL A 135 6.06 4.01 2.79
N VAL A 136 6.75 4.01 3.94
CA VAL A 136 6.60 3.00 4.98
C VAL A 136 6.58 3.64 6.37
N GLY A 137 5.57 3.28 7.17
CA GLY A 137 5.55 3.65 8.60
C GLY A 137 6.44 2.72 9.42
N ARG A 138 6.97 3.20 10.53
CA ARG A 138 7.86 2.43 11.42
C ARG A 138 7.27 1.09 11.87
N ASN A 139 5.94 1.01 11.98
CA ASN A 139 5.22 -0.21 12.37
C ASN A 139 5.38 -1.38 11.39
N LYS A 140 5.81 -1.11 10.16
CA LYS A 140 6.02 -2.10 9.11
C LYS A 140 7.47 -2.58 9.00
N ILE A 141 8.36 -2.07 9.85
CA ILE A 141 9.72 -2.61 9.96
C ILE A 141 9.67 -3.91 10.77
N VAL A 142 10.21 -4.97 10.20
CA VAL A 142 10.27 -6.32 10.78
C VAL A 142 11.72 -6.78 10.86
N LYS A 143 12.04 -7.72 11.75
CA LYS A 143 13.38 -8.26 11.93
C LYS A 143 13.92 -8.90 10.65
N ASP A 144 13.16 -9.81 10.06
CA ASP A 144 13.62 -10.67 8.95
C ASP A 144 12.46 -11.10 8.05
N LEU A 145 12.76 -11.93 7.04
CA LEU A 145 11.77 -12.43 6.10
C LEU A 145 10.71 -13.31 6.78
N ASP A 146 11.10 -14.12 7.77
CA ASP A 146 10.17 -15.00 8.49
C ASP A 146 9.12 -14.18 9.25
N GLU A 147 9.55 -13.12 9.94
CA GLU A 147 8.62 -12.18 10.56
C GLU A 147 7.78 -11.44 9.52
N ALA A 148 8.35 -11.06 8.36
CA ALA A 148 7.59 -10.43 7.28
C ALA A 148 6.46 -11.35 6.78
N PHE A 149 6.77 -12.61 6.49
CA PHE A 149 5.79 -13.61 6.06
C PHE A 149 4.74 -13.86 7.13
N TYR A 150 5.16 -13.97 8.40
CA TYR A 150 4.25 -14.13 9.52
C TYR A 150 3.28 -12.95 9.63
N ARG A 151 3.79 -11.72 9.70
CA ARG A 151 2.95 -10.51 9.81
C ARG A 151 2.03 -10.38 8.60
N ILE A 152 2.50 -10.66 7.37
CA ILE A 152 1.65 -10.58 6.19
C ILE A 152 0.51 -11.60 6.25
N ARG A 153 0.81 -12.86 6.59
CA ARG A 153 -0.17 -13.95 6.57
C ARG A 153 -1.12 -13.92 7.76
N LYS A 154 -0.64 -13.54 8.94
CA LYS A 154 -1.43 -13.65 10.19
C LYS A 154 -2.00 -12.32 10.65
N VAL A 155 -1.43 -11.19 10.24
CA VAL A 155 -1.86 -9.87 10.67
C VAL A 155 -2.44 -9.06 9.52
N ILE A 156 -1.64 -8.77 8.49
CA ILE A 156 -1.97 -7.76 7.49
C ILE A 156 -3.07 -8.25 6.54
N ALA A 157 -2.88 -9.37 5.84
CA ALA A 157 -3.82 -9.81 4.81
C ALA A 157 -5.21 -10.18 5.38
N PRO A 158 -5.32 -10.95 6.49
CA PRO A 158 -6.63 -11.26 7.07
C PRO A 158 -7.38 -10.00 7.52
N ASN A 159 -6.72 -9.08 8.24
CA ASN A 159 -7.35 -7.84 8.68
C ASN A 159 -7.70 -6.93 7.50
N HIS A 160 -6.85 -6.85 6.47
CA HIS A 160 -7.15 -6.07 5.27
C HIS A 160 -8.44 -6.54 4.59
N VAL A 161 -8.61 -7.86 4.40
CA VAL A 161 -9.83 -8.43 3.81
C VAL A 161 -11.02 -8.15 4.72
N ARG A 162 -10.94 -8.54 6.00
CA ARG A 162 -12.05 -8.42 6.95
C ARG A 162 -12.54 -6.97 7.10
N ILE A 163 -11.62 -6.02 7.22
CA ILE A 163 -11.96 -4.59 7.29
C ILE A 163 -12.71 -4.17 6.02
N ARG A 164 -12.19 -4.48 4.83
CA ARG A 164 -12.80 -4.01 3.58
C ARG A 164 -14.11 -4.70 3.24
N SER A 165 -14.24 -6.00 3.46
CA SER A 165 -15.41 -6.77 3.03
C SER A 165 -16.48 -6.90 4.10
N VAL A 166 -16.12 -6.96 5.37
CA VAL A 166 -17.06 -7.22 6.48
C VAL A 166 -17.37 -5.95 7.26
N GLU A 167 -16.36 -5.21 7.69
CA GLU A 167 -16.57 -4.07 8.58
C GLU A 167 -17.02 -2.80 7.84
N LEU A 168 -16.44 -2.52 6.67
CA LEU A 168 -16.72 -1.30 5.90
C LEU A 168 -17.67 -1.54 4.71
N GLY A 169 -18.24 -2.75 4.59
CA GLY A 169 -19.28 -3.04 3.60
C GLY A 169 -18.85 -2.97 2.14
N GLY A 170 -17.56 -3.17 1.85
CA GLY A 170 -17.04 -3.25 0.49
C GLY A 170 -17.41 -4.54 -0.23
N ARG A 171 -16.63 -4.90 -1.26
CA ARG A 171 -16.83 -6.15 -2.01
C ARG A 171 -16.79 -7.35 -1.07
N ASP A 172 -17.89 -8.12 -1.04
CA ASP A 172 -17.93 -9.40 -0.31
C ASP A 172 -16.77 -10.31 -0.73
N SER A 173 -16.15 -10.95 0.27
CA SER A 173 -15.12 -11.96 0.05
C SER A 173 -15.57 -13.30 0.64
N LYS A 174 -15.39 -14.36 -0.14
CA LYS A 174 -15.64 -15.76 0.24
C LYS A 174 -14.40 -16.44 0.83
N THR A 175 -13.32 -15.69 1.04
CA THR A 175 -12.11 -16.23 1.63
C THR A 175 -12.34 -16.59 3.10
N PRO A 176 -11.77 -17.70 3.60
CA PRO A 176 -11.90 -18.08 5.01
C PRO A 176 -11.46 -16.97 5.97
N CYS A 177 -10.37 -16.26 5.65
CA CYS A 177 -9.83 -15.20 6.49
C CYS A 177 -10.74 -13.96 6.61
N ALA A 178 -11.68 -13.75 5.68
CA ALA A 178 -12.70 -12.72 5.83
C ALA A 178 -13.63 -13.01 7.01
N VAL A 179 -13.90 -14.30 7.27
CA VAL A 179 -14.82 -14.76 8.32
C VAL A 179 -14.07 -15.04 9.62
N THR A 180 -12.98 -15.79 9.55
CA THR A 180 -12.25 -16.27 10.74
C THR A 180 -11.26 -15.25 11.28
N GLY A 181 -10.85 -14.26 10.48
CA GLY A 181 -9.72 -13.39 10.80
C GLY A 181 -8.35 -14.08 10.70
N GLU A 182 -8.31 -15.35 10.30
CA GLU A 182 -7.09 -16.16 10.26
C GLU A 182 -6.79 -16.72 8.87
N CYS A 183 -5.52 -16.70 8.47
CA CYS A 183 -5.09 -17.32 7.23
C CYS A 183 -4.96 -18.84 7.36
N SER A 184 -5.69 -19.55 6.49
CA SER A 184 -5.68 -21.00 6.29
C SER A 184 -4.98 -21.44 4.99
N ASP A 185 -4.17 -20.55 4.38
CA ASP A 185 -3.50 -20.76 3.09
C ASP A 185 -4.44 -21.24 1.95
N CYS A 186 -5.66 -20.68 1.93
CA CYS A 186 -6.72 -21.11 1.03
C CYS A 186 -6.40 -20.91 -0.47
N ARG A 187 -7.14 -21.59 -1.35
CA ARG A 187 -7.11 -21.38 -2.81
C ARG A 187 -8.39 -20.75 -3.36
N ALA A 188 -9.06 -19.94 -2.53
CA ALA A 188 -10.28 -19.25 -2.93
C ALA A 188 -10.01 -18.33 -4.14
N PRO A 189 -10.89 -18.30 -5.15
CA PRO A 189 -10.68 -17.57 -6.40
C PRO A 189 -10.63 -16.04 -6.20
N ASP A 190 -11.18 -15.53 -5.10
CA ASP A 190 -11.22 -14.11 -4.74
C ASP A 190 -10.17 -13.71 -3.69
N ARG A 191 -9.17 -14.57 -3.42
CA ARG A 191 -8.09 -14.23 -2.48
C ARG A 191 -7.30 -13.00 -2.93
N ILE A 192 -6.92 -12.16 -1.97
CA ILE A 192 -6.13 -10.95 -2.26
C ILE A 192 -4.62 -11.17 -2.24
N CYS A 193 -4.19 -12.41 -1.98
CA CYS A 193 -2.80 -12.77 -1.75
C CYS A 193 -2.28 -13.75 -2.81
N ASN A 194 -2.55 -13.45 -4.08
CA ASN A 194 -2.15 -14.27 -5.22
C ASN A 194 -0.67 -14.09 -5.57
N ILE A 195 -0.15 -12.88 -5.40
CA ILE A 195 1.20 -12.51 -5.81
C ILE A 195 1.97 -12.17 -4.55
N PHE A 196 3.15 -12.79 -4.40
CA PHE A 196 4.06 -12.50 -3.31
C PHE A 196 5.40 -12.11 -3.92
N THR A 197 5.95 -10.96 -3.55
CA THR A 197 7.23 -10.49 -4.08
C THR A 197 8.16 -10.05 -2.96
N ILE A 198 9.45 -10.23 -3.21
CA ILE A 198 10.53 -9.70 -2.41
C ILE A 198 11.39 -8.84 -3.34
N ILE A 199 11.58 -7.57 -2.98
CA ILE A 199 12.55 -6.71 -3.66
C ILE A 199 13.84 -6.78 -2.85
N GLU A 200 14.83 -7.47 -3.41
CA GLU A 200 16.16 -7.66 -2.82
C GLU A 200 17.03 -6.40 -2.93
N GLY A 201 16.80 -5.53 -3.91
CA GLY A 201 17.61 -4.35 -4.13
C GLY A 201 17.06 -3.48 -5.24
N ARG A 202 17.76 -2.39 -5.56
CA ARG A 202 17.36 -1.47 -6.62
C ARG A 202 17.32 -2.18 -7.99
N PRO A 203 16.20 -2.12 -8.74
CA PRO A 203 16.16 -2.58 -10.12
C PRO A 203 17.11 -1.80 -11.02
N LEU A 204 17.56 -2.42 -12.11
CA LEU A 204 18.55 -1.80 -13.02
C LEU A 204 18.06 -0.51 -13.68
N PHE A 205 16.77 -0.41 -14.01
CA PHE A 205 16.20 0.68 -14.81
C PHE A 205 15.21 1.56 -14.03
N THR A 206 15.08 1.34 -12.72
CA THR A 206 14.17 2.10 -11.87
C THR A 206 14.90 2.47 -10.60
N GLU A 207 15.05 3.78 -10.37
CA GLU A 207 15.51 4.30 -9.09
C GLU A 207 14.45 4.01 -8.02
N LEU A 208 14.91 3.54 -6.86
CA LEU A 208 14.02 3.12 -5.78
C LEU A 208 14.32 3.95 -4.54
N HIS A 209 13.36 4.78 -4.16
CA HIS A 209 13.39 5.55 -2.92
C HIS A 209 12.45 4.92 -1.89
N VAL A 210 12.92 4.78 -0.66
CA VAL A 210 12.12 4.32 0.47
C VAL A 210 12.08 5.41 1.53
N VAL A 211 10.89 5.97 1.76
CA VAL A 211 10.65 6.98 2.79
C VAL A 211 10.13 6.29 4.05
N ILE A 212 10.98 6.18 5.07
CA ILE A 212 10.62 5.64 6.39
C ILE A 212 10.13 6.79 7.27
N VAL A 213 8.86 6.70 7.68
CA VAL A 213 8.20 7.68 8.56
C VAL A 213 8.19 7.15 9.99
N ASP A 214 8.66 7.96 10.95
CA ASP A 214 8.67 7.62 12.39
C ASP A 214 7.27 7.73 13.04
N GLN A 215 6.26 7.20 12.36
CA GLN A 215 4.87 7.12 12.81
C GLN A 215 4.26 5.79 12.34
N ASP A 216 3.23 5.33 13.04
CA ASP A 216 2.53 4.11 12.67
C ASP A 216 1.58 4.41 11.51
N LEU A 217 1.88 3.90 10.32
CA LEU A 217 1.14 4.14 9.08
C LEU A 217 0.80 2.83 8.35
N GLY A 218 -0.28 2.86 7.57
CA GLY A 218 -0.85 1.70 6.90
C GLY A 218 -1.29 0.62 7.88
N LEU A 219 -1.13 -0.65 7.47
CA LEU A 219 -1.54 -1.80 8.26
C LEU A 219 -0.35 -2.70 8.56
N GLY A 220 -0.16 -3.04 9.83
CA GLY A 220 0.88 -3.95 10.30
C GLY A 220 1.25 -3.65 11.75
N TRP A 221 1.40 -4.70 12.55
CA TRP A 221 1.84 -4.64 13.95
C TRP A 221 2.40 -5.99 14.39
N ASP A 222 3.12 -6.00 15.51
CA ASP A 222 3.41 -7.21 16.26
C ASP A 222 2.25 -7.51 17.22
N PRO A 223 1.69 -8.74 17.26
CA PRO A 223 0.61 -9.08 18.18
C PRO A 223 0.92 -8.89 19.67
N SER A 224 2.21 -8.85 20.06
CA SER A 224 2.66 -8.58 21.42
C SER A 224 2.65 -7.11 21.82
N TRP A 225 2.45 -6.19 20.87
CA TRP A 225 2.42 -4.76 21.16
C TRP A 225 1.24 -4.35 22.05
N PRO A 226 1.34 -3.18 22.73
CA PRO A 226 0.23 -2.64 23.50
C PRO A 226 -1.06 -2.55 22.69
N LYS A 227 -2.18 -3.01 23.28
CA LYS A 227 -3.47 -3.10 22.60
C LYS A 227 -3.95 -1.74 22.07
N ASP A 228 -3.75 -0.69 22.85
CA ASP A 228 -4.11 0.69 22.49
C ASP A 228 -3.39 1.16 21.21
N ARG A 229 -2.14 0.74 21.01
CA ARG A 229 -1.39 1.03 19.78
C ARG A 229 -1.98 0.29 18.58
N ILE A 230 -2.32 -0.98 18.75
CA ILE A 230 -2.93 -1.82 17.71
C ILE A 230 -4.29 -1.24 17.30
N GLU A 231 -5.11 -0.85 18.27
CA GLU A 231 -6.41 -0.21 18.04
C GLU A 231 -6.27 1.10 17.26
N ARG A 232 -5.33 1.97 17.64
CA ARG A 232 -5.04 3.20 16.88
C ARG A 232 -4.62 2.91 15.43
N ILE A 233 -3.79 1.89 15.19
CA ILE A 233 -3.40 1.48 13.83
C ILE A 233 -4.63 1.04 13.03
N LEU A 234 -5.48 0.21 13.63
CA LEU A 234 -6.70 -0.29 12.98
C LEU A 234 -7.69 0.83 12.67
N GLU A 235 -7.99 1.70 13.63
CA GLU A 235 -8.91 2.83 13.44
C GLU A 235 -8.41 3.79 12.37
N ASN A 236 -7.12 4.16 12.42
CA ASN A 236 -6.54 5.00 11.39
C ASN A 236 -6.54 4.30 10.04
N TYR A 237 -6.27 3.00 9.96
CA TYR A 237 -6.34 2.28 8.71
C TYR A 237 -7.74 2.30 8.08
N LYS A 238 -8.80 2.06 8.89
CA LYS A 238 -10.20 2.06 8.44
C LYS A 238 -10.62 3.40 7.82
N ARG A 239 -10.11 4.53 8.34
CA ARG A 239 -10.42 5.88 7.84
C ARG A 239 -9.93 6.12 6.40
N PHE A 240 -8.85 5.45 5.98
CA PHE A 240 -8.15 5.78 4.73
C PHE A 240 -8.10 4.64 3.71
N VAL A 241 -8.37 3.39 4.10
CA VAL A 241 -8.33 2.25 3.18
C VAL A 241 -9.30 2.44 2.01
N TRP A 242 -8.83 2.13 0.80
CA TRP A 242 -9.70 2.15 -0.38
C TRP A 242 -10.71 1.00 -0.33
N ILE A 243 -11.98 1.33 -0.52
CA ILE A 243 -13.05 0.34 -0.62
C ILE A 243 -13.37 0.17 -2.12
N PRO A 244 -13.24 -1.05 -2.66
CA PRO A 244 -13.55 -1.29 -4.06
C PRO A 244 -15.06 -1.20 -4.25
N ILE A 245 -15.49 -0.57 -5.33
CA ILE A 245 -16.90 -0.55 -5.74
C ILE A 245 -17.32 -2.00 -6.00
N GLY A 246 -18.23 -2.52 -5.20
CA GLY A 246 -18.85 -3.82 -5.43
C GLY A 246 -19.91 -3.70 -6.53
N PRO A 247 -20.27 -4.79 -7.24
CA PRO A 247 -21.51 -4.79 -8.00
C PRO A 247 -22.67 -4.52 -7.03
N GLU A 248 -23.68 -3.77 -7.49
CA GLU A 248 -24.89 -3.52 -6.71
C GLU A 248 -25.43 -4.84 -6.13
N ARG A 249 -25.74 -4.85 -4.83
CA ARG A 249 -26.49 -5.94 -4.26
C ARG A 249 -27.89 -5.87 -4.87
N GLY A 250 -28.22 -6.83 -5.75
CA GLY A 250 -29.60 -6.99 -6.21
C GLY A 250 -30.55 -7.17 -5.01
N PRO A 251 -31.86 -6.91 -5.17
CA PRO A 251 -32.83 -6.95 -4.08
C PRO A 251 -32.91 -8.30 -3.33
N THR A 252 -32.37 -9.38 -3.91
CA THR A 252 -32.32 -10.73 -3.32
C THR A 252 -30.98 -11.09 -2.67
N GLY A 253 -29.99 -10.20 -2.68
CA GLY A 253 -28.66 -10.48 -2.13
C GLY A 253 -27.86 -11.56 -2.88
N GLN A 254 -28.32 -12.04 -4.03
CA GLN A 254 -27.60 -12.96 -4.90
C GLN A 254 -27.15 -12.27 -6.19
N ARG A 255 -25.94 -12.60 -6.64
CA ARG A 255 -25.35 -12.13 -7.91
C ARG A 255 -25.55 -13.20 -9.00
N PRO A 256 -25.58 -12.82 -10.30
CA PRO A 256 -25.63 -13.76 -11.42
C PRO A 256 -24.45 -14.74 -11.44
#